data_AF-A0A9D1GB61-F1
#
_entry.id   AF-A0A9D1GB61-F1
#
_cell.length_a   1.000
_cell.length_b   1.000
_cell.length_c   1.000
_cell.angle_alpha   90.00
_cell.angle_beta   90.00
_cell.angle_gamma   90.00
#
_symmetry.space_group_name_H-M   'P 1'
#
loop_
_entity.id
_entity.type
_entity.pdbx_description
1 polymer ?
#
loop_
_entity_poly.entity_id
_entity_poly.type
_entity_poly.pdbx_seq_one_letter_code
_entity_poly.pdbx_strand_id
1 'polypeptide(L)'
;MKKKKRGFDKKKIVKIVIAVALLVIILLLVWFLYLYPNRVFKDNEELLRKAGERYFSINRTSLPSEEGRVVSVSLNTLIRQDYLEGLYEPYNNKICDMDESNVKVVLNNDGDYQYYTYLKCGKYESDVDHEGPVITLNGDTTIRLNRGEEYTEQGVKSVRDDTDGNLNVDDVKIRGEINTDVVGTYEIVYTINDSLNNVGSITRKVIVEESLSNVVKSATSNSNNYYKGNALNNYVMFNNMLFRIIKVNSDNTVTIASDELLASVDYSNDGRFAGSSLDSWLNDYFYNLLDEKYKDLIVSSRWCDDVVNNDDYMTIECNRTSAKRNVGILSIQDYNNTLEGTGFVAASFLDNPGLTWYANMGSDNNPWTITSLYDYPLKAEPMNKEYLFNVRPAVTLKKNTKILSGDGSENNPYILVENNSAKRNTLVNTRQVGEYIRYSGYTFRIAGITDDNTTEIIMTGVLNNNGEEVQIGYENSGAKVYNPNKEGNIGYQVINNMTRYISTDLFAKTKIEVPIYNNRVTYKGKHDTKTYNNIVTIPSTFDIFSSKGDNTSSGGYWLIDSSKADNVKTFMFPAGTIDYDSVLDSAISGVKIKAYLKDDVFITGGNGSITDPYTIDD
;
A
#
# COMPACT_ATOMS: atom_id res chain seq x y z
N MET A 1 97.56 9.58 -46.85
CA MET A 1 96.30 10.35 -46.72
C MET A 1 95.17 9.49 -47.29
N LYS A 2 93.99 9.23 -46.73
CA LYS A 2 93.21 9.70 -45.58
C LYS A 2 92.32 8.51 -45.15
N LYS A 3 92.28 8.13 -43.87
CA LYS A 3 91.25 7.24 -43.31
C LYS A 3 89.91 7.99 -43.30
N LYS A 4 88.94 7.61 -44.14
CA LYS A 4 87.57 8.15 -44.09
C LYS A 4 86.81 7.41 -42.97
N LYS A 5 86.63 8.07 -41.82
CA LYS A 5 85.75 7.61 -40.74
C LYS A 5 84.32 7.48 -41.28
N ARG A 6 83.74 6.28 -41.19
CA ARG A 6 82.33 6.00 -41.44
C ARG A 6 81.53 6.67 -40.31
N GLY A 7 80.98 7.86 -40.56
CA GLY A 7 80.14 8.55 -39.59
C GLY A 7 78.83 7.78 -39.41
N PHE A 8 78.57 7.30 -38.20
CA PHE A 8 77.33 6.64 -37.83
C PHE A 8 76.17 7.64 -37.84
N ASP A 9 75.08 7.30 -38.54
CA ASP A 9 73.87 8.12 -38.60
C ASP A 9 73.12 8.07 -37.25
N LYS A 10 73.37 9.07 -36.41
CA LYS A 10 72.76 9.21 -35.09
C LYS A 10 71.22 9.17 -35.15
N LYS A 11 70.58 9.67 -36.21
CA LYS A 11 69.10 9.64 -36.35
C LYS A 11 68.58 8.22 -36.53
N LYS A 12 69.35 7.36 -37.22
CA LYS A 12 69.00 5.94 -37.43
C LYS A 12 69.15 5.11 -36.15
N ILE A 13 70.18 5.38 -35.34
CA ILE A 13 70.37 4.74 -34.02
C ILE A 13 69.28 5.16 -33.05
N VAL A 14 68.93 6.46 -32.99
CA VAL A 14 67.85 6.95 -32.12
C VAL A 14 66.51 6.29 -32.46
N LYS A 15 66.19 6.11 -33.76
CA LYS A 15 64.98 5.38 -34.18
C LYS A 15 64.98 3.91 -33.74
N ILE A 16 66.12 3.22 -33.84
CA ILE A 16 66.25 1.82 -33.39
C ILE A 16 66.12 1.72 -31.87
N VAL A 17 66.74 2.63 -31.12
CA VAL A 17 66.64 2.66 -29.65
C VAL A 17 65.20 2.94 -29.22
N ILE A 18 64.50 3.88 -29.86
CA ILE A 18 63.07 4.13 -29.61
C ILE A 18 62.23 2.90 -29.94
N ALA A 19 62.47 2.24 -31.07
CA ALA A 19 61.74 1.03 -31.45
C ALA A 19 61.95 -0.12 -30.46
N VAL A 20 63.19 -0.33 -29.98
CA VAL A 20 63.51 -1.34 -28.96
C VAL A 20 62.89 -0.97 -27.62
N ALA A 21 62.95 0.30 -27.19
CA ALA A 21 62.32 0.76 -25.96
C ALA A 21 60.80 0.59 -26.00
N LEU A 22 60.15 0.93 -27.12
CA LEU A 22 58.72 0.68 -27.33
C LEU A 22 58.39 -0.82 -27.28
N LEU A 23 59.21 -1.67 -27.87
CA LEU A 23 59.02 -3.12 -27.84
C LEU A 23 59.15 -3.69 -26.42
N VAL A 24 60.13 -3.21 -25.64
CA VAL A 24 60.29 -3.57 -24.22
C VAL A 24 59.09 -3.08 -23.40
N ILE A 25 58.60 -1.86 -23.63
CA ILE A 25 57.39 -1.33 -22.98
C ILE A 25 56.17 -2.20 -23.33
N ILE A 26 56.00 -2.59 -24.59
CA ILE A 26 54.91 -3.48 -25.01
C ILE A 26 55.02 -4.83 -24.31
N LEU A 27 56.22 -5.44 -24.24
CA LEU A 27 56.41 -6.71 -23.54
C LEU A 27 56.13 -6.59 -22.03
N LEU A 28 56.53 -5.49 -21.39
CA LEU A 28 56.19 -5.21 -19.99
C LEU A 28 54.68 -5.02 -19.82
N LEU A 29 54.02 -4.30 -20.71
CA LEU A 29 52.56 -4.13 -20.67
C LEU A 29 51.85 -5.47 -20.86
N VAL A 30 52.27 -6.32 -21.79
CA VAL A 30 51.71 -7.67 -21.98
C VAL A 30 51.94 -8.53 -20.73
N TRP A 31 53.12 -8.43 -20.11
CA TRP A 31 53.43 -9.15 -18.88
C TRP A 31 52.51 -8.72 -17.72
N PHE A 32 52.43 -7.41 -17.45
CA PHE A 32 51.70 -6.86 -16.31
C PHE A 32 50.18 -6.79 -16.52
N LEU A 33 49.70 -6.66 -17.75
CA LEU A 33 48.25 -6.56 -18.00
C LEU A 33 47.60 -7.91 -18.30
N TYR A 34 48.37 -8.91 -18.74
CA TYR A 34 47.80 -10.18 -19.21
C TYR A 34 48.48 -11.41 -18.62
N LEU A 35 49.80 -11.59 -18.78
CA LEU A 35 50.46 -12.85 -18.43
C LEU A 35 50.53 -13.12 -16.92
N TYR A 36 50.99 -12.15 -16.13
CA TYR A 36 51.09 -12.29 -14.68
C TYR A 36 49.73 -12.51 -14.01
N PRO A 37 48.68 -11.69 -14.25
CA PRO A 37 47.41 -11.91 -13.57
C PRO A 37 46.75 -13.24 -13.93
N ASN A 38 46.83 -13.69 -15.19
CA ASN A 38 46.33 -15.02 -15.57
C ASN A 38 47.12 -16.15 -14.90
N ARG A 39 48.42 -15.97 -14.69
CA ARG A 39 49.22 -16.95 -13.95
C ARG A 39 48.78 -17.05 -12.49
N VAL A 40 48.64 -15.91 -11.80
CA VAL A 40 48.17 -15.87 -10.41
C VAL A 40 46.78 -16.50 -10.28
N PHE A 41 45.87 -16.18 -11.22
CA PHE A 41 44.54 -16.78 -11.23
C PHE A 41 44.58 -18.30 -11.36
N LYS A 42 45.38 -18.84 -12.28
CA LYS A 42 45.57 -20.30 -12.43
C LYS A 42 46.21 -20.95 -11.20
N ASP A 43 47.16 -20.28 -10.57
CA ASP A 43 47.77 -20.77 -9.32
C ASP A 43 46.72 -20.83 -8.20
N ASN A 44 45.81 -19.83 -8.11
CA ASN A 44 44.69 -19.83 -7.16
C ASN A 44 43.67 -20.93 -7.44
N GLU A 45 43.32 -21.17 -8.71
CA GLU A 45 42.40 -22.23 -9.13
C GLU A 45 42.94 -23.61 -8.71
N GLU A 46 44.24 -23.85 -8.91
CA GLU A 46 44.91 -25.07 -8.49
C GLU A 46 44.97 -25.23 -6.96
N LEU A 47 45.14 -24.13 -6.22
CA LEU A 47 45.07 -24.14 -4.75
C LEU A 47 43.66 -24.50 -4.27
N LEU A 48 42.62 -23.93 -4.89
CA LEU A 48 41.23 -24.23 -4.59
C LEU A 48 40.94 -25.72 -4.82
N ARG A 49 41.32 -26.25 -5.99
CA ARG A 49 41.16 -27.66 -6.35
C ARG A 49 41.78 -28.58 -5.30
N LYS A 50 43.05 -28.36 -4.94
CA LYS A 50 43.77 -29.15 -3.93
C LYS A 50 43.12 -29.07 -2.55
N ALA A 51 42.62 -27.90 -2.16
CA ALA A 51 41.92 -27.73 -0.90
C ALA A 51 40.61 -28.53 -0.88
N GLY A 52 39.85 -28.51 -1.98
CA GLY A 52 38.65 -29.33 -2.16
C GLY A 52 38.95 -30.83 -2.11
N GLU A 53 39.95 -31.30 -2.84
CA GLU A 53 40.39 -32.71 -2.80
C GLU A 53 40.79 -33.14 -1.39
N ARG A 54 41.55 -32.29 -0.68
CA ARG A 54 41.92 -32.53 0.71
C ARG A 54 40.69 -32.61 1.61
N TYR A 55 39.75 -31.69 1.45
CA TYR A 55 38.49 -31.68 2.20
C TYR A 55 37.74 -33.00 2.03
N PHE A 56 37.53 -33.47 0.80
CA PHE A 56 36.82 -34.72 0.55
C PHE A 56 37.62 -35.97 0.94
N SER A 57 38.96 -35.92 0.91
CA SER A 57 39.81 -37.03 1.38
C SER A 57 39.67 -37.30 2.88
N ILE A 58 39.43 -36.25 3.66
CA ILE A 58 39.22 -36.28 5.11
C ILE A 58 37.75 -36.56 5.42
N ASN A 59 36.83 -35.89 4.73
CA ASN A 59 35.38 -36.03 4.92
C ASN A 59 34.78 -37.03 3.93
N ARG A 60 35.24 -38.29 3.99
CA ARG A 60 34.82 -39.32 3.03
C ARG A 60 33.31 -39.59 3.01
N THR A 61 32.62 -39.34 4.13
CA THR A 61 31.16 -39.45 4.21
C THR A 61 30.42 -38.38 3.42
N SER A 62 31.11 -37.32 3.00
CA SER A 62 30.58 -36.26 2.16
C SER A 62 30.81 -36.50 0.67
N LEU A 63 31.54 -37.56 0.29
CA LEU A 63 31.68 -37.93 -1.12
C LEU A 63 30.36 -38.49 -1.69
N PRO A 64 30.08 -38.26 -2.98
CA PRO A 64 28.93 -38.87 -3.64
C PRO A 64 29.03 -40.40 -3.61
N SER A 65 27.96 -41.06 -3.19
CA SER A 65 27.89 -42.53 -3.08
C SER A 65 27.28 -43.22 -4.30
N GLU A 66 26.76 -42.43 -5.25
CA GLU A 66 26.05 -42.89 -6.43
C GLU A 66 26.65 -42.19 -7.66
N GLU A 67 26.73 -42.93 -8.77
CA GLU A 67 27.20 -42.43 -10.06
C GLU A 67 26.41 -41.18 -10.49
N GLY A 68 27.09 -40.17 -11.00
CA GLY A 68 26.49 -38.92 -11.47
C GLY A 68 26.02 -37.96 -10.37
N ARG A 69 26.09 -38.36 -9.09
CA ARG A 69 25.76 -37.45 -7.98
C ARG A 69 26.86 -36.41 -7.80
N VAL A 70 26.48 -35.14 -7.76
CA VAL A 70 27.39 -34.01 -7.52
C VAL A 70 27.34 -33.61 -6.04
N VAL A 71 28.50 -33.43 -5.43
CA VAL A 71 28.64 -32.77 -4.11
C VAL A 71 29.56 -31.57 -4.26
N SER A 72 29.25 -30.47 -3.58
CA SER A 72 30.04 -29.22 -3.64
C SER A 72 30.54 -28.81 -2.27
N VAL A 73 31.73 -28.20 -2.23
CA VAL A 73 32.27 -27.47 -1.08
C VAL A 73 32.65 -26.05 -1.51
N SER A 74 32.14 -25.05 -0.80
CA SER A 74 32.41 -23.64 -1.09
C SER A 74 33.80 -23.20 -0.64
N LEU A 75 34.35 -22.15 -1.27
CA LEU A 75 35.58 -21.49 -0.83
C LEU A 75 35.43 -20.98 0.61
N ASN A 76 34.28 -20.42 0.96
CA ASN A 76 33.98 -20.01 2.34
C ASN A 76 34.15 -21.16 3.34
N THR A 77 33.62 -22.34 3.04
CA THR A 77 33.77 -23.54 3.88
C THR A 77 35.22 -23.95 4.01
N LEU A 78 35.97 -23.97 2.90
CA LEU A 78 37.39 -24.37 2.90
C LEU A 78 38.26 -23.42 3.72
N ILE A 79 37.99 -22.11 3.67
CA ILE A 79 38.70 -21.11 4.48
C ILE A 79 38.32 -21.24 5.95
N ARG A 80 37.02 -21.30 6.27
CA ARG A 80 36.54 -21.36 7.66
C ARG A 80 36.95 -22.63 8.41
N GLN A 81 37.28 -23.70 7.68
CA GLN A 81 37.73 -24.96 8.25
C GLN A 81 39.25 -25.19 8.07
N ASP A 82 40.01 -24.13 7.76
CA ASP A 82 41.48 -24.14 7.67
C ASP A 82 42.05 -25.13 6.63
N TYR A 83 41.28 -25.45 5.58
CA TYR A 83 41.81 -26.20 4.42
C TYR A 83 42.60 -25.28 3.47
N LEU A 84 42.37 -23.97 3.54
CA LEU A 84 42.96 -22.94 2.68
C LEU A 84 43.00 -21.59 3.43
N GLU A 85 44.10 -20.84 3.37
CA GLU A 85 44.22 -19.56 4.10
C GLU A 85 43.45 -18.39 3.45
N GLY A 86 43.06 -18.54 2.17
CA GLY A 86 42.36 -17.52 1.38
C GLY A 86 42.97 -17.38 -0.02
N LEU A 87 42.14 -16.93 -0.97
CA LEU A 87 42.55 -16.66 -2.35
C LEU A 87 42.31 -15.19 -2.66
N TYR A 88 43.22 -14.55 -3.38
CA TYR A 88 43.22 -13.10 -3.58
C TYR A 88 43.33 -12.73 -5.06
N GLU A 89 42.70 -11.61 -5.45
CA GLU A 89 42.75 -11.11 -6.82
C GLU A 89 44.18 -10.68 -7.21
N PRO A 90 44.56 -10.78 -8.50
CA PRO A 90 45.84 -10.27 -8.95
C PRO A 90 46.00 -8.76 -8.70
N TYR A 91 47.16 -8.36 -8.17
CA TYR A 91 47.56 -6.97 -7.89
C TYR A 91 46.88 -6.25 -6.72
N ASN A 92 45.97 -6.89 -6.01
CA ASN A 92 45.35 -6.31 -4.82
C ASN A 92 45.19 -7.39 -3.74
N ASN A 93 44.84 -6.99 -2.52
CA ASN A 93 44.62 -7.92 -1.39
C ASN A 93 43.12 -8.21 -1.18
N LYS A 94 42.30 -8.09 -2.22
CA LYS A 94 40.87 -8.41 -2.15
C LYS A 94 40.70 -9.91 -2.30
N ILE A 95 39.95 -10.51 -1.38
CA ILE A 95 39.65 -11.94 -1.38
C ILE A 95 38.72 -12.26 -2.57
N CYS A 96 38.94 -13.40 -3.22
CA CYS A 96 38.06 -13.92 -4.27
C CYS A 96 36.63 -14.16 -3.72
N ASP A 97 35.64 -14.26 -4.59
CA ASP A 97 34.25 -14.44 -4.17
C ASP A 97 34.07 -15.77 -3.44
N MET A 98 33.74 -15.72 -2.15
CA MET A 98 33.67 -16.90 -1.30
C MET A 98 32.36 -17.68 -1.44
N ASP A 99 31.32 -17.04 -1.94
CA ASP A 99 29.97 -17.61 -2.03
C ASP A 99 29.75 -18.25 -3.40
N GLU A 100 30.29 -17.65 -4.47
CA GLU A 100 30.23 -18.23 -5.82
C GLU A 100 31.33 -19.28 -6.07
N SER A 101 32.53 -19.12 -5.49
CA SER A 101 33.64 -20.05 -5.74
C SER A 101 33.48 -21.38 -4.99
N ASN A 102 33.69 -22.49 -5.68
CA ASN A 102 33.48 -23.83 -5.12
C ASN A 102 34.27 -24.93 -5.84
N VAL A 103 34.39 -26.09 -5.17
CA VAL A 103 34.85 -27.33 -5.78
C VAL A 103 33.72 -28.34 -5.75
N LYS A 104 33.32 -28.80 -6.94
CA LYS A 104 32.36 -29.90 -7.11
C LYS A 104 33.11 -31.21 -7.33
N VAL A 105 32.57 -32.29 -6.79
CA VAL A 105 33.05 -33.65 -7.00
C VAL A 105 31.91 -34.52 -7.54
N VAL A 106 32.22 -35.32 -8.56
CA VAL A 106 31.31 -36.24 -9.23
C VAL A 106 31.92 -37.64 -9.22
N LEU A 107 31.12 -38.66 -8.93
CA LEU A 107 31.52 -40.06 -9.07
C LEU A 107 31.25 -40.52 -10.50
N ASN A 108 32.31 -40.88 -11.22
CA ASN A 108 32.24 -41.36 -12.60
C ASN A 108 31.98 -42.88 -12.65
N ASN A 109 31.65 -43.37 -13.84
CA ASN A 109 31.27 -44.76 -14.13
C ASN A 109 32.38 -45.78 -13.82
N ASP A 110 33.63 -45.35 -13.84
CA ASP A 110 34.79 -46.18 -13.50
C ASP A 110 35.00 -46.30 -11.98
N GLY A 111 34.18 -45.63 -11.17
CA GLY A 111 34.31 -45.58 -9.71
C GLY A 111 35.29 -44.52 -9.21
N ASP A 112 35.82 -43.69 -10.10
CA ASP A 112 36.75 -42.60 -9.79
C ASP A 112 36.02 -41.27 -9.53
N TYR A 113 36.59 -40.45 -8.64
CA TYR A 113 36.09 -39.10 -8.36
C TYR A 113 36.73 -38.06 -9.27
N GLN A 114 35.90 -37.30 -9.98
CA GLN A 114 36.33 -36.16 -10.79
C GLN A 114 35.97 -34.85 -10.09
N TYR A 115 36.91 -33.91 -10.08
CA TYR A 115 36.77 -32.61 -9.42
C TYR A 115 36.68 -31.49 -10.45
N TYR A 116 35.70 -30.61 -10.26
CA TYR A 116 35.46 -29.40 -11.05
C TYR A 116 35.62 -28.19 -10.15
N THR A 117 36.46 -27.24 -10.56
CA THR A 117 36.81 -26.07 -9.75
C THR A 117 36.30 -24.82 -10.43
N TYR A 118 35.36 -24.14 -9.78
CA TYR A 118 34.92 -22.82 -10.21
C TYR A 118 35.43 -21.77 -9.23
N LEU A 119 36.29 -20.87 -9.70
CA LEU A 119 36.82 -19.76 -8.94
C LEU A 119 36.38 -18.45 -9.58
N LYS A 120 35.65 -17.61 -8.84
CA LYS A 120 35.36 -16.23 -9.21
C LYS A 120 36.21 -15.28 -8.40
N CYS A 121 37.10 -14.54 -9.05
CA CYS A 121 38.06 -13.66 -8.40
C CYS A 121 38.12 -12.29 -9.09
N GLY A 122 37.23 -11.38 -8.68
CA GLY A 122 37.10 -10.06 -9.29
C GLY A 122 36.56 -10.16 -10.72
N LYS A 123 37.40 -9.80 -11.70
CA LYS A 123 37.06 -9.91 -13.14
C LYS A 123 37.53 -11.22 -13.78
N TYR A 124 38.15 -12.10 -13.02
CA TYR A 124 38.68 -13.38 -13.49
C TYR A 124 37.77 -14.50 -12.99
N GLU A 125 37.41 -15.43 -13.87
CA GLU A 125 36.55 -16.55 -13.54
C GLU A 125 37.03 -17.83 -14.26
N SER A 126 36.75 -18.97 -13.64
CA SER A 126 37.08 -20.28 -14.20
C SER A 126 36.20 -20.60 -15.39
N ASP A 127 36.77 -21.31 -16.36
CA ASP A 127 36.05 -21.86 -17.53
C ASP A 127 35.41 -23.21 -17.16
N VAL A 128 34.63 -23.20 -16.07
CA VAL A 128 33.87 -24.34 -15.55
C VAL A 128 32.45 -23.87 -15.35
N ASP A 129 31.51 -24.71 -15.76
CA ASP A 129 30.10 -24.36 -15.72
C ASP A 129 29.57 -24.15 -14.27
N HIS A 130 28.87 -23.05 -14.12
CA HIS A 130 28.34 -22.51 -12.87
C HIS A 130 26.98 -21.82 -13.05
N GLU A 131 26.45 -21.75 -14.28
CA GLU A 131 25.13 -21.17 -14.54
C GLU A 131 24.08 -22.29 -14.56
N GLY A 132 22.85 -21.99 -14.14
CA GLY A 132 21.77 -22.97 -14.18
C GLY A 132 21.06 -22.98 -15.54
N PRO A 133 20.40 -24.08 -15.93
CA PRO A 133 19.70 -24.14 -17.21
C PRO A 133 18.57 -23.12 -17.34
N VAL A 134 18.36 -22.61 -18.56
CA VAL A 134 17.25 -21.72 -18.89
C VAL A 134 16.03 -22.53 -19.31
N ILE A 135 14.94 -22.41 -18.53
CA ILE A 135 13.65 -23.07 -18.79
C ILE A 135 12.74 -22.15 -19.61
N THR A 136 12.22 -22.64 -20.73
CA THR A 136 11.17 -21.97 -21.51
C THR A 136 9.86 -22.74 -21.37
N LEU A 137 8.80 -22.11 -20.87
CA LEU A 137 7.49 -22.75 -20.68
C LEU A 137 6.67 -22.85 -21.97
N ASN A 138 5.76 -23.82 -22.05
CA ASN A 138 4.67 -23.78 -23.04
C ASN A 138 3.59 -22.82 -22.54
N GLY A 139 3.16 -21.86 -23.37
CA GLY A 139 2.15 -20.88 -22.99
C GLY A 139 2.68 -19.79 -22.05
N ASP A 140 1.77 -19.09 -21.38
CA ASP A 140 2.11 -17.88 -20.63
C ASP A 140 2.68 -18.19 -19.24
N THR A 141 3.48 -17.26 -18.72
CA THR A 141 3.96 -17.29 -17.33
C THR A 141 2.90 -16.81 -16.33
N THR A 142 1.79 -16.24 -16.83
CA THR A 142 0.62 -15.86 -16.03
C THR A 142 -0.65 -16.36 -16.69
N ILE A 143 -1.39 -17.22 -16.00
CA ILE A 143 -2.67 -17.77 -16.44
C ILE A 143 -3.77 -17.22 -15.56
N ARG A 144 -4.91 -16.83 -16.16
CA ARG A 144 -6.11 -16.37 -15.43
C ARG A 144 -7.24 -17.35 -15.64
N LEU A 145 -7.87 -17.75 -14.53
CA LEU A 145 -9.01 -18.66 -14.50
C LEU A 145 -10.15 -17.99 -13.74
N ASN A 146 -11.39 -18.24 -14.14
CA ASN A 146 -12.52 -17.99 -13.27
C ASN A 146 -12.61 -19.08 -12.20
N ARG A 147 -13.15 -18.75 -11.03
CA ARG A 147 -13.41 -19.73 -9.96
C ARG A 147 -14.18 -20.95 -10.50
N GLY A 148 -13.67 -22.14 -10.18
CA GLY A 148 -14.20 -23.44 -10.61
C GLY A 148 -13.79 -23.89 -12.01
N GLU A 149 -13.05 -23.08 -12.78
CA GLU A 149 -12.47 -23.53 -14.04
C GLU A 149 -11.36 -24.57 -13.79
N GLU A 150 -11.20 -25.52 -14.72
CA GLU A 150 -10.15 -26.54 -14.63
C GLU A 150 -8.80 -25.94 -15.02
N TYR A 151 -7.76 -26.16 -14.20
CA TYR A 151 -6.38 -25.85 -14.56
C TYR A 151 -5.73 -27.07 -15.22
N THR A 152 -5.23 -26.91 -16.45
CA THR A 152 -4.41 -27.91 -17.14
C THR A 152 -2.97 -27.41 -17.27
N GLU A 153 -2.02 -28.18 -16.73
CA GLU A 153 -0.59 -27.85 -16.82
C GLU A 153 -0.10 -27.96 -18.28
N GLN A 154 0.49 -26.87 -18.79
CA GLN A 154 0.97 -26.79 -20.18
C GLN A 154 2.39 -27.36 -20.35
N GLY A 155 3.12 -27.54 -19.26
CA GLY A 155 4.46 -28.09 -19.23
C GLY A 155 5.54 -27.15 -19.78
N VAL A 156 6.69 -27.74 -20.08
CA VAL A 156 7.91 -27.04 -20.52
C VAL A 156 8.09 -27.21 -22.03
N LYS A 157 8.47 -26.13 -22.72
CA LYS A 157 8.73 -26.12 -24.16
C LYS A 157 10.14 -26.59 -24.49
N SER A 158 11.12 -26.08 -23.76
CA SER A 158 12.53 -26.42 -23.93
C SER A 158 13.32 -26.04 -22.70
N VAL A 159 14.39 -26.80 -22.42
CA VAL A 159 15.41 -26.45 -21.46
C VAL A 159 16.74 -26.39 -22.18
N ARG A 160 17.48 -25.30 -21.99
CA ARG A 160 18.79 -25.13 -22.59
C ARG A 160 19.79 -24.65 -21.54
N ASP A 161 20.91 -25.33 -21.54
CA ASP A 161 22.12 -25.00 -20.82
C ASP A 161 23.21 -24.57 -21.82
N ASP A 162 24.17 -23.76 -21.39
CA ASP A 162 25.24 -23.27 -22.26
C ASP A 162 26.35 -24.33 -22.47
N THR A 163 26.55 -25.19 -21.47
CA THR A 163 27.59 -26.22 -21.42
C THR A 163 27.03 -27.60 -21.76
N ASP A 164 25.91 -27.98 -21.16
CA ASP A 164 25.24 -29.27 -21.41
C ASP A 164 24.33 -29.26 -22.65
N GLY A 165 24.04 -28.09 -23.21
CA GLY A 165 23.22 -27.93 -24.40
C GLY A 165 21.73 -28.16 -24.13
N ASN A 166 21.05 -29.01 -24.91
CA ASN A 166 19.62 -29.25 -24.72
C ASN A 166 19.40 -30.33 -23.66
N LEU A 167 18.72 -29.98 -22.56
CA LEU A 167 18.33 -30.92 -21.52
C LEU A 167 16.95 -31.51 -21.78
N ASN A 168 16.68 -32.69 -21.22
CA ASN A 168 15.38 -33.33 -21.35
C ASN A 168 14.32 -32.59 -20.51
N VAL A 169 13.20 -32.24 -21.15
CA VAL A 169 12.09 -31.55 -20.48
C VAL A 169 11.41 -32.42 -19.41
N ASP A 170 11.48 -33.75 -19.55
CA ASP A 170 10.87 -34.69 -18.59
C ASP A 170 11.61 -34.71 -17.23
N ASP A 171 12.84 -34.19 -17.17
CA ASP A 171 13.63 -34.09 -15.93
C ASP A 171 13.28 -32.86 -15.10
N VAL A 172 12.44 -31.96 -15.64
CA VAL A 172 11.98 -30.76 -14.92
C VAL A 172 11.03 -31.16 -13.79
N LYS A 173 11.38 -30.79 -12.57
CA LYS A 173 10.53 -30.96 -11.39
C LYS A 173 9.55 -29.80 -11.30
N ILE A 174 8.26 -30.11 -11.41
CA ILE A 174 7.15 -29.17 -11.28
C ILE A 174 6.57 -29.28 -9.87
N ARG A 175 6.45 -28.17 -9.15
CA ARG A 175 5.88 -28.09 -7.80
C ARG A 175 4.85 -26.98 -7.72
N GLY A 176 3.76 -27.21 -7.00
CA GLY A 176 2.66 -26.27 -6.80
C GLY A 176 1.32 -27.00 -6.85
N GLU A 177 0.35 -26.53 -6.09
CA GLU A 177 -1.01 -27.06 -6.09
C GLU A 177 -1.97 -25.90 -6.35
N ILE A 178 -2.87 -26.07 -7.32
CA ILE A 178 -3.85 -25.07 -7.70
C ILE A 178 -5.22 -25.52 -7.20
N ASN A 179 -5.84 -24.72 -6.34
CA ASN A 179 -7.23 -24.91 -5.94
C ASN A 179 -8.10 -23.85 -6.63
N THR A 180 -8.74 -24.21 -7.74
CA THR A 180 -9.56 -23.26 -8.51
C THR A 180 -10.92 -22.95 -7.87
N ASP A 181 -11.30 -23.64 -6.80
CA ASP A 181 -12.51 -23.32 -6.02
C ASP A 181 -12.31 -22.12 -5.09
N VAL A 182 -11.07 -21.66 -4.93
CA VAL A 182 -10.69 -20.54 -4.07
C VAL A 182 -10.05 -19.44 -4.92
N VAL A 183 -10.58 -18.22 -4.81
CA VAL A 183 -10.03 -17.03 -5.47
C VAL A 183 -8.69 -16.68 -4.84
N GLY A 184 -7.70 -16.42 -5.67
CA GLY A 184 -6.35 -16.10 -5.20
C GLY A 184 -5.28 -16.28 -6.28
N THR A 185 -4.04 -15.98 -5.91
CA THR A 185 -2.87 -16.22 -6.75
C THR A 185 -2.10 -17.43 -6.24
N TYR A 186 -1.81 -18.34 -7.16
CA TYR A 186 -1.07 -19.58 -6.93
C TYR A 186 0.21 -19.58 -7.76
N GLU A 187 1.24 -20.26 -7.28
CA GLU A 187 2.53 -20.36 -7.96
C GLU A 187 2.90 -21.81 -8.26
N ILE A 188 3.38 -22.04 -9.49
CA ILE A 188 3.95 -23.31 -9.93
C ILE A 188 5.41 -23.07 -10.27
N VAL A 189 6.30 -23.76 -9.57
CA VAL A 189 7.75 -23.61 -9.71
C VAL A 189 8.29 -24.79 -10.50
N TYR A 190 9.04 -24.49 -11.56
CA TYR A 190 9.71 -25.44 -12.43
C TYR A 190 11.20 -25.38 -12.10
N THR A 191 11.79 -26.51 -11.74
CA THR A 191 13.22 -26.59 -11.39
C THR A 191 13.89 -27.73 -12.13
N ILE A 192 15.08 -27.46 -12.65
CA ILE A 192 15.93 -28.49 -13.27
C ILE A 192 17.38 -28.22 -12.92
N ASN A 193 18.14 -29.28 -12.80
CA ASN A 193 19.57 -29.21 -12.54
C ASN A 193 20.32 -29.66 -13.80
N ASP A 194 21.46 -29.06 -14.05
CA ASP A 194 22.41 -29.51 -15.07
C ASP A 194 23.29 -30.69 -14.56
N SER A 195 24.31 -31.07 -15.33
CA SER A 195 25.24 -32.15 -14.99
C SER A 195 26.17 -31.83 -13.81
N LEU A 196 26.42 -30.55 -13.53
CA LEU A 196 27.19 -30.06 -12.37
C LEU A 196 26.29 -29.60 -11.22
N ASN A 197 25.00 -29.92 -11.27
CA ASN A 197 23.99 -29.58 -10.29
C ASN A 197 23.82 -28.07 -10.03
N ASN A 198 24.10 -27.21 -11.01
CA ASN A 198 23.60 -25.83 -11.02
C ASN A 198 22.09 -25.85 -11.28
N VAL A 199 21.34 -24.91 -10.69
CA VAL A 199 19.88 -24.96 -10.64
C VAL A 199 19.26 -23.87 -11.51
N GLY A 200 18.48 -24.29 -12.51
CA GLY A 200 17.58 -23.44 -13.28
C GLY A 200 16.19 -23.41 -12.64
N SER A 201 15.55 -22.23 -12.60
CA SER A 201 14.20 -22.10 -12.06
C SER A 201 13.38 -21.04 -12.79
N ILE A 202 12.09 -21.32 -13.00
CA ILE A 202 11.09 -20.35 -13.47
C ILE A 202 9.76 -20.61 -12.74
N THR A 203 8.95 -19.57 -12.54
CA THR A 203 7.65 -19.66 -11.87
C THR A 203 6.52 -19.25 -12.82
N ARG A 204 5.46 -20.06 -12.90
CA ARG A 204 4.17 -19.69 -13.47
C ARG A 204 3.22 -19.23 -12.37
N LYS A 205 2.55 -18.10 -12.59
CA LYS A 205 1.47 -17.61 -11.74
C LYS A 205 0.12 -18.01 -12.31
N VAL A 206 -0.75 -18.58 -11.47
CA VAL A 206 -2.15 -18.88 -11.83
C VAL A 206 -3.04 -18.03 -10.94
N ILE A 207 -3.82 -17.13 -11.53
CA ILE A 207 -4.72 -16.22 -10.82
C ILE A 207 -6.14 -16.73 -11.03
N VAL A 208 -6.78 -17.14 -9.94
CA VAL A 208 -8.18 -17.54 -9.91
C VAL A 208 -9.00 -16.32 -9.48
N GLU A 209 -9.88 -15.84 -10.34
CA GLU A 209 -10.67 -14.62 -10.14
C GLU A 209 -12.18 -14.94 -10.13
N GLU A 210 -12.98 -14.12 -9.47
CA GLU A 210 -14.45 -14.20 -9.52
C GLU A 210 -15.06 -12.83 -9.82
N SER A 211 -16.20 -12.78 -10.52
CA SER A 211 -16.91 -11.51 -10.74
C SER A 211 -17.60 -11.07 -9.46
N LEU A 212 -17.35 -9.85 -8.99
CA LEU A 212 -18.01 -9.29 -7.82
C LEU A 212 -19.55 -9.32 -7.99
N SER A 213 -20.05 -8.99 -9.19
CA SER A 213 -21.48 -9.04 -9.48
C SER A 213 -22.10 -10.42 -9.24
N ASN A 214 -21.37 -11.50 -9.52
CA ASN A 214 -21.89 -12.86 -9.39
C ASN A 214 -21.92 -13.29 -7.92
N VAL A 215 -20.87 -12.97 -7.17
CA VAL A 215 -20.82 -13.18 -5.72
C VAL A 215 -22.02 -12.51 -5.05
N VAL A 216 -22.24 -11.23 -5.37
CA VAL A 216 -23.35 -10.47 -4.78
C VAL A 216 -24.70 -11.07 -5.15
N LYS A 217 -24.94 -11.41 -6.42
CA LYS A 217 -26.20 -12.06 -6.85
C LYS A 217 -26.46 -13.37 -6.11
N SER A 218 -25.44 -14.20 -5.97
CA SER A 218 -25.55 -15.48 -5.26
C SER A 218 -25.87 -15.26 -3.78
N ALA A 219 -25.21 -14.29 -3.14
CA ALA A 219 -25.44 -13.95 -1.74
C ALA A 219 -26.81 -13.29 -1.46
N THR A 220 -27.43 -12.68 -2.48
CA THR A 220 -28.62 -11.83 -2.34
C THR A 220 -29.83 -12.32 -3.16
N SER A 221 -29.82 -13.59 -3.56
CA SER A 221 -30.85 -14.19 -4.43
C SER A 221 -32.27 -14.09 -3.86
N ASN A 222 -32.40 -14.04 -2.53
CA ASN A 222 -33.67 -14.01 -1.81
C ASN A 222 -34.03 -12.62 -1.27
N SER A 223 -33.25 -11.60 -1.60
CA SER A 223 -33.33 -10.26 -0.98
C SER A 223 -33.33 -9.13 -2.01
N ASN A 224 -33.88 -9.40 -3.20
CA ASN A 224 -33.98 -8.43 -4.29
C ASN A 224 -32.63 -7.77 -4.61
N ASN A 225 -31.56 -8.57 -4.61
CA ASN A 225 -30.19 -8.14 -4.87
C ASN A 225 -29.51 -7.27 -3.79
N TYR A 226 -30.10 -7.09 -2.60
CA TYR A 226 -29.49 -6.36 -1.48
C TYR A 226 -28.94 -7.30 -0.42
N TYR A 227 -27.79 -6.94 0.17
CA TYR A 227 -27.43 -7.52 1.47
C TYR A 227 -28.40 -7.01 2.55
N LYS A 228 -28.68 -7.85 3.54
CA LYS A 228 -29.63 -7.55 4.62
C LYS A 228 -29.08 -7.86 6.01
N GLY A 229 -29.69 -7.26 7.03
CA GLY A 229 -29.39 -7.56 8.43
C GLY A 229 -27.95 -7.21 8.80
N ASN A 230 -27.38 -7.97 9.73
CA ASN A 230 -25.98 -7.84 10.16
C ASN A 230 -25.01 -8.56 9.21
N ALA A 231 -25.14 -8.35 7.90
CA ALA A 231 -24.35 -9.04 6.88
C ALA A 231 -22.85 -9.03 7.21
N LEU A 232 -22.24 -10.19 7.50
CA LEU A 232 -20.85 -10.25 7.98
C LEU A 232 -19.81 -10.26 6.83
N ASN A 233 -20.22 -10.73 5.65
CA ASN A 233 -19.31 -11.02 4.53
C ASN A 233 -19.61 -10.14 3.31
N ASN A 234 -19.82 -8.84 3.53
CA ASN A 234 -20.08 -7.86 2.47
C ASN A 234 -19.07 -6.70 2.47
N TYR A 235 -17.84 -6.93 2.92
CA TYR A 235 -16.77 -5.93 2.93
C TYR A 235 -15.90 -5.99 1.68
N VAL A 236 -15.51 -4.82 1.20
CA VAL A 236 -14.59 -4.60 0.09
C VAL A 236 -13.55 -3.59 0.54
N MET A 237 -12.28 -3.85 0.24
CA MET A 237 -11.22 -2.84 0.40
C MET A 237 -11.21 -1.93 -0.83
N PHE A 238 -11.53 -0.66 -0.65
CA PHE A 238 -11.56 0.33 -1.73
C PHE A 238 -10.77 1.57 -1.32
N ASN A 239 -9.69 1.88 -2.06
CA ASN A 239 -8.78 2.99 -1.76
C ASN A 239 -8.30 3.00 -0.30
N ASN A 240 -7.84 1.83 0.19
CA ASN A 240 -7.36 1.60 1.56
C ASN A 240 -8.39 1.88 2.67
N MET A 241 -9.67 1.90 2.31
CA MET A 241 -10.79 2.04 3.24
C MET A 241 -11.74 0.86 3.11
N LEU A 242 -12.37 0.47 4.22
CA LEU A 242 -13.44 -0.53 4.18
C LEU A 242 -14.71 0.09 3.61
N PHE A 243 -15.29 -0.60 2.64
CA PHE A 243 -16.59 -0.31 2.05
C PHE A 243 -17.49 -1.52 2.24
N ARG A 244 -18.78 -1.27 2.37
CA ARG A 244 -19.84 -2.29 2.40
C ARG A 244 -20.49 -2.41 1.04
N ILE A 245 -20.65 -3.63 0.57
CA ILE A 245 -21.45 -3.94 -0.59
C ILE A 245 -22.92 -3.82 -0.20
N ILE A 246 -23.63 -2.97 -0.93
CA ILE A 246 -25.05 -2.70 -0.71
C ILE A 246 -25.87 -3.66 -1.55
N LYS A 247 -25.65 -3.63 -2.87
CA LYS A 247 -26.44 -4.38 -3.85
C LYS A 247 -25.72 -4.60 -5.17
N VAL A 248 -26.27 -5.52 -5.95
CA VAL A 248 -26.01 -5.61 -7.40
C VAL A 248 -27.20 -5.02 -8.17
N ASN A 249 -26.91 -4.08 -9.06
CA ASN A 249 -27.90 -3.39 -9.88
C ASN A 249 -28.36 -4.29 -11.04
N SER A 250 -29.48 -3.92 -11.67
CA SER A 250 -30.06 -4.69 -12.79
C SER A 250 -29.14 -4.78 -14.02
N ASP A 251 -28.21 -3.84 -14.19
CA ASP A 251 -27.17 -3.83 -15.23
C ASP A 251 -25.88 -4.57 -14.83
N ASN A 252 -25.91 -5.28 -13.70
CA ASN A 252 -24.81 -6.03 -13.07
C ASN A 252 -23.70 -5.16 -12.48
N THR A 253 -23.82 -3.84 -12.46
CA THR A 253 -22.93 -3.00 -11.65
C THR A 253 -23.18 -3.22 -10.17
N VAL A 254 -22.21 -2.92 -9.31
CA VAL A 254 -22.31 -3.17 -7.85
C VAL A 254 -22.20 -1.85 -7.11
N THR A 255 -23.17 -1.54 -6.25
CA THR A 255 -23.12 -0.34 -5.41
C THR A 255 -22.47 -0.69 -4.08
N ILE A 256 -21.43 0.07 -3.72
CA ILE A 256 -20.75 -0.01 -2.42
C ILE A 256 -20.82 1.35 -1.72
N ALA A 257 -20.76 1.38 -0.40
CA ALA A 257 -20.65 2.62 0.39
C ALA A 257 -19.60 2.49 1.48
N SER A 258 -18.94 3.58 1.88
CA SER A 258 -17.92 3.52 2.94
C SER A 258 -18.51 2.89 4.20
N ASP A 259 -17.77 2.01 4.86
CA ASP A 259 -18.20 1.45 6.14
C ASP A 259 -18.16 2.54 7.24
N GLU A 260 -17.07 3.29 7.25
CA GLU A 260 -16.80 4.39 8.17
C GLU A 260 -17.47 5.71 7.74
N LEU A 261 -17.80 6.53 8.74
CA LEU A 261 -18.20 7.93 8.59
C LEU A 261 -16.96 8.77 8.30
N LEU A 262 -16.86 9.36 7.10
CA LEU A 262 -15.60 9.96 6.65
C LEU A 262 -15.47 11.45 6.98
N ALA A 263 -16.56 12.21 6.97
CA ALA A 263 -16.59 13.64 7.27
C ALA A 263 -18.01 14.05 7.68
N SER A 264 -18.15 15.27 8.19
CA SER A 264 -19.45 15.88 8.46
C SER A 264 -19.63 17.12 7.57
N VAL A 265 -20.66 17.08 6.72
CA VAL A 265 -20.86 18.05 5.65
C VAL A 265 -22.33 18.47 5.63
N ASP A 266 -22.62 19.70 5.24
CA ASP A 266 -23.98 20.16 5.05
C ASP A 266 -24.55 19.74 3.70
N TYR A 267 -25.86 19.58 3.64
CA TYR A 267 -26.57 19.29 2.40
C TYR A 267 -26.91 20.57 1.61
N SER A 268 -26.64 21.77 2.13
CA SER A 268 -27.20 23.04 1.64
C SER A 268 -27.36 23.11 0.12
N ASN A 269 -28.60 23.28 -0.31
CA ASN A 269 -29.00 23.42 -1.71
C ASN A 269 -30.33 24.16 -1.82
N ASP A 270 -30.59 24.78 -2.96
CA ASP A 270 -31.92 25.25 -3.38
C ASP A 270 -32.74 24.14 -4.09
N GLY A 271 -32.11 22.98 -4.37
CA GLY A 271 -32.69 21.80 -5.01
C GLY A 271 -32.48 20.48 -4.24
N ARG A 272 -32.24 19.37 -4.96
CA ARG A 272 -32.12 18.00 -4.41
C ARG A 272 -30.65 17.58 -4.25
N PHE A 273 -30.32 16.29 -4.24
CA PHE A 273 -28.92 15.84 -4.08
C PHE A 273 -27.94 16.53 -5.05
N ALA A 274 -28.19 16.42 -6.36
CA ALA A 274 -27.29 17.00 -7.36
C ALA A 274 -27.24 18.54 -7.26
N GLY A 275 -26.03 19.10 -7.18
CA GLY A 275 -25.77 20.53 -7.04
C GLY A 275 -25.67 21.02 -5.59
N SER A 276 -25.91 20.16 -4.60
CA SER A 276 -25.74 20.49 -3.18
C SER A 276 -24.28 20.74 -2.79
N SER A 277 -24.08 21.36 -1.61
CA SER A 277 -22.79 21.37 -0.91
C SER A 277 -22.21 19.96 -0.80
N LEU A 278 -23.02 18.99 -0.39
CA LEU A 278 -22.63 17.59 -0.22
C LEU A 278 -22.20 16.92 -1.54
N ASP A 279 -22.94 17.13 -2.64
CA ASP A 279 -22.56 16.63 -3.97
C ASP A 279 -21.17 17.12 -4.39
N SER A 280 -20.85 18.37 -4.04
CA SER A 280 -19.57 18.99 -4.37
C SER A 280 -18.45 18.48 -3.48
N TRP A 281 -18.69 18.30 -2.18
CA TRP A 281 -17.71 17.63 -1.32
C TRP A 281 -17.40 16.21 -1.82
N LEU A 282 -18.42 15.46 -2.26
CA LEU A 282 -18.25 14.09 -2.77
C LEU A 282 -17.47 14.04 -4.09
N ASN A 283 -17.80 14.90 -5.05
CA ASN A 283 -17.26 14.80 -6.42
C ASN A 283 -16.08 15.75 -6.70
N ASP A 284 -15.95 16.87 -5.96
CA ASP A 284 -14.87 17.84 -6.14
C ASP A 284 -13.74 17.69 -5.12
N TYR A 285 -14.01 17.07 -3.95
CA TYR A 285 -13.00 16.78 -2.92
C TYR A 285 -12.75 15.28 -2.79
N PHE A 286 -13.71 14.49 -2.27
CA PHE A 286 -13.50 13.07 -1.96
C PHE A 286 -13.10 12.25 -3.20
N TYR A 287 -13.78 12.42 -4.33
CA TYR A 287 -13.44 11.69 -5.57
C TYR A 287 -12.01 11.98 -6.04
N ASN A 288 -11.53 13.20 -5.86
CA ASN A 288 -10.18 13.60 -6.28
C ASN A 288 -9.08 12.99 -5.40
N LEU A 289 -9.39 12.61 -4.16
CA LEU A 289 -8.48 11.90 -3.26
C LEU A 289 -8.28 10.42 -3.62
N LEU A 290 -9.14 9.85 -4.46
CA LEU A 290 -9.03 8.46 -4.86
C LEU A 290 -7.87 8.27 -5.85
N ASP A 291 -7.14 7.16 -5.70
CA ASP A 291 -6.13 6.77 -6.67
C ASP A 291 -6.78 6.37 -8.00
N GLU A 292 -6.10 6.66 -9.11
CA GLU A 292 -6.60 6.43 -10.48
C GLU A 292 -7.03 4.98 -10.71
N LYS A 293 -6.32 4.01 -10.12
CA LYS A 293 -6.67 2.57 -10.27
C LYS A 293 -8.03 2.23 -9.68
N TYR A 294 -8.48 2.96 -8.65
CA TYR A 294 -9.80 2.81 -8.05
C TYR A 294 -10.85 3.66 -8.78
N LYS A 295 -10.49 4.86 -9.27
CA LYS A 295 -11.36 5.65 -10.15
C LYS A 295 -11.75 4.89 -11.41
N ASP A 296 -10.83 4.10 -11.95
CA ASP A 296 -11.05 3.23 -13.10
C ASP A 296 -12.11 2.14 -12.84
N LEU A 297 -12.41 1.79 -11.60
CA LEU A 297 -13.49 0.85 -11.30
C LEU A 297 -14.87 1.52 -11.23
N ILE A 298 -14.92 2.84 -11.09
CA ILE A 298 -16.17 3.59 -10.87
C ILE A 298 -16.90 3.82 -12.21
N VAL A 299 -18.23 3.69 -12.17
CA VAL A 299 -19.14 4.10 -13.24
C VAL A 299 -19.98 5.27 -12.75
N SER A 300 -20.08 6.31 -13.58
CA SER A 300 -20.95 7.44 -13.31
C SER A 300 -22.42 7.03 -13.35
N SER A 301 -23.10 7.15 -12.20
CA SER A 301 -24.42 6.60 -11.91
C SER A 301 -25.41 7.66 -11.47
N ARG A 302 -26.70 7.34 -11.62
CA ARG A 302 -27.79 8.15 -11.05
C ARG A 302 -28.15 7.62 -9.67
N TRP A 303 -28.50 8.53 -8.77
CA TRP A 303 -28.81 8.22 -7.38
C TRP A 303 -30.26 8.54 -7.10
N CYS A 304 -30.94 7.73 -6.28
CA CYS A 304 -32.32 8.01 -5.94
C CYS A 304 -32.40 9.19 -4.97
N ASP A 305 -32.92 10.32 -5.45
CA ASP A 305 -33.04 11.57 -4.70
C ASP A 305 -34.49 12.06 -4.70
N ASP A 306 -35.43 11.10 -4.65
CA ASP A 306 -36.86 11.35 -4.68
C ASP A 306 -37.38 12.06 -3.41
N VAL A 307 -38.58 12.64 -3.50
CA VAL A 307 -39.28 13.16 -2.31
C VAL A 307 -40.01 12.00 -1.66
N VAL A 308 -39.82 11.87 -0.36
CA VAL A 308 -40.37 10.83 0.49
C VAL A 308 -41.39 11.46 1.42
N ASN A 309 -42.51 10.78 1.60
CA ASN A 309 -43.50 11.18 2.59
C ASN A 309 -42.93 10.93 4.00
N ASN A 310 -42.99 11.95 4.85
CA ASN A 310 -42.47 11.89 6.22
C ASN A 310 -43.17 10.81 7.06
N ASP A 311 -44.42 10.47 6.74
CA ASP A 311 -45.21 9.47 7.46
C ASP A 311 -45.09 8.03 6.90
N ASP A 312 -44.58 7.87 5.68
CA ASP A 312 -44.45 6.57 4.99
C ASP A 312 -43.11 6.48 4.26
N TYR A 313 -42.05 6.33 5.05
CA TYR A 313 -40.69 6.24 4.56
C TYR A 313 -40.16 4.81 4.48
N MET A 314 -40.92 3.79 4.89
CA MET A 314 -40.45 2.39 4.94
C MET A 314 -40.70 1.61 3.65
N THR A 315 -41.65 2.05 2.81
CA THR A 315 -42.13 1.30 1.63
C THR A 315 -41.81 1.98 0.30
N ILE A 316 -40.90 2.96 0.30
CA ILE A 316 -40.64 3.83 -0.85
C ILE A 316 -40.05 3.06 -2.03
N GLU A 317 -40.60 3.32 -3.21
CA GLU A 317 -39.96 3.03 -4.49
C GLU A 317 -39.40 4.30 -5.13
N CYS A 318 -38.18 4.22 -5.67
CA CYS A 318 -37.56 5.36 -6.34
C CYS A 318 -38.22 5.68 -7.68
N ASN A 319 -38.90 6.83 -7.77
CA ASN A 319 -39.50 7.30 -9.02
C ASN A 319 -38.68 8.40 -9.70
N ARG A 320 -37.73 9.00 -8.98
CA ARG A 320 -36.85 10.04 -9.49
C ARG A 320 -35.40 9.78 -9.12
N THR A 321 -34.52 9.97 -10.10
CA THR A 321 -33.08 9.89 -9.90
C THR A 321 -32.36 11.18 -10.30
N SER A 322 -31.18 11.36 -9.71
CA SER A 322 -30.31 12.51 -9.93
C SER A 322 -29.65 12.51 -11.30
N ALA A 323 -28.96 13.61 -11.62
CA ALA A 323 -27.98 13.61 -12.70
C ALA A 323 -26.83 12.63 -12.38
N LYS A 324 -26.15 12.13 -13.40
CA LYS A 324 -25.03 11.20 -13.19
C LYS A 324 -23.92 11.83 -12.35
N ARG A 325 -23.39 11.06 -11.39
CA ARG A 325 -22.26 11.40 -10.52
C ARG A 325 -21.37 10.18 -10.34
N ASN A 326 -20.07 10.42 -10.14
CA ASN A 326 -19.12 9.35 -9.86
C ASN A 326 -19.28 8.85 -8.43
N VAL A 327 -19.54 9.78 -7.51
CA VAL A 327 -19.79 9.50 -6.10
C VAL A 327 -21.14 10.07 -5.70
N GLY A 328 -21.93 9.29 -4.96
CA GLY A 328 -23.19 9.71 -4.37
C GLY A 328 -23.30 9.30 -2.91
N ILE A 329 -24.54 9.25 -2.43
CA ILE A 329 -24.90 8.70 -1.12
C ILE A 329 -26.11 7.78 -1.28
N LEU A 330 -26.34 6.92 -0.30
CA LEU A 330 -27.46 5.99 -0.31
C LEU A 330 -28.80 6.72 -0.20
N SER A 331 -29.85 6.08 -0.71
CA SER A 331 -31.23 6.53 -0.54
C SER A 331 -31.91 5.84 0.64
N ILE A 332 -33.03 6.39 1.11
CA ILE A 332 -33.87 5.75 2.14
C ILE A 332 -34.38 4.40 1.65
N GLN A 333 -34.68 4.28 0.34
CA GLN A 333 -35.01 2.99 -0.25
C GLN A 333 -33.84 2.00 -0.14
N ASP A 334 -32.60 2.43 -0.37
CA ASP A 334 -31.44 1.54 -0.20
C ASP A 334 -31.34 1.06 1.24
N TYR A 335 -31.44 1.97 2.22
CA TYR A 335 -31.41 1.62 3.64
C TYR A 335 -32.51 0.62 4.01
N ASN A 336 -33.77 0.88 3.66
CA ASN A 336 -34.88 -0.01 3.99
C ASN A 336 -34.71 -1.41 3.39
N ASN A 337 -34.16 -1.50 2.18
CA ASN A 337 -33.89 -2.78 1.54
C ASN A 337 -32.75 -3.56 2.20
N THR A 338 -31.95 -2.93 3.07
CA THR A 338 -30.95 -3.62 3.90
C THR A 338 -31.49 -4.10 5.24
N LEU A 339 -32.69 -3.68 5.65
CA LEU A 339 -33.27 -4.12 6.92
C LEU A 339 -33.64 -5.60 6.87
N GLU A 340 -33.35 -6.29 7.98
CA GLU A 340 -33.84 -7.63 8.28
C GLU A 340 -34.56 -7.64 9.64
N GLY A 341 -35.71 -8.29 9.71
CA GLY A 341 -36.59 -8.26 10.89
C GLY A 341 -37.69 -7.20 10.79
N THR A 342 -38.47 -7.06 11.86
CA THR A 342 -39.60 -6.12 11.94
C THR A 342 -39.64 -5.45 13.32
N GLY A 343 -40.03 -4.19 13.40
CA GLY A 343 -40.16 -3.49 14.68
C GLY A 343 -38.81 -3.42 15.42
N PHE A 344 -38.80 -3.75 16.72
CA PHE A 344 -37.64 -3.63 17.60
C PHE A 344 -36.43 -4.53 17.26
N VAL A 345 -36.61 -5.51 16.38
CA VAL A 345 -35.55 -6.45 15.97
C VAL A 345 -35.03 -6.16 14.56
N ALA A 346 -35.51 -5.08 13.92
CA ALA A 346 -35.07 -4.71 12.58
C ALA A 346 -33.64 -4.15 12.63
N ALA A 347 -32.70 -4.82 11.97
CA ALA A 347 -31.31 -4.39 11.95
C ALA A 347 -30.81 -4.21 10.51
N SER A 348 -29.88 -3.29 10.34
CA SER A 348 -29.09 -3.14 9.13
C SER A 348 -27.61 -3.03 9.49
N PHE A 349 -26.76 -3.63 8.67
CA PHE A 349 -25.32 -3.39 8.72
C PHE A 349 -24.94 -1.93 8.43
N LEU A 350 -25.88 -1.10 7.97
CA LEU A 350 -25.71 0.33 7.80
C LEU A 350 -25.96 1.13 9.09
N ASP A 351 -26.50 0.49 10.14
CA ASP A 351 -26.81 1.14 11.41
C ASP A 351 -25.54 1.71 12.03
N ASN A 352 -25.60 3.00 12.37
CA ASN A 352 -24.51 3.73 12.98
C ASN A 352 -25.09 4.70 14.03
N PRO A 353 -24.41 4.92 15.18
CA PRO A 353 -24.81 5.96 16.10
C PRO A 353 -24.85 7.36 15.43
N GLY A 354 -23.98 7.71 14.50
CA GLY A 354 -23.99 9.04 13.91
C GLY A 354 -25.21 9.35 13.03
N LEU A 355 -25.75 10.57 13.09
CA LEU A 355 -26.72 11.08 12.10
C LEU A 355 -26.03 11.14 10.74
N THR A 356 -26.57 10.43 9.75
CA THR A 356 -25.98 10.29 8.42
C THR A 356 -26.95 10.73 7.34
N TRP A 357 -26.46 11.48 6.34
CA TRP A 357 -27.28 11.94 5.21
C TRP A 357 -27.67 10.82 4.26
N TYR A 358 -28.91 10.91 3.77
CA TYR A 358 -29.44 10.10 2.66
C TYR A 358 -29.93 11.01 1.51
N ALA A 359 -29.92 10.49 0.29
CA ALA A 359 -30.14 11.28 -0.92
C ALA A 359 -31.56 11.85 -1.08
N ASN A 360 -32.55 11.31 -0.37
CA ASN A 360 -33.95 11.72 -0.50
C ASN A 360 -34.24 13.04 0.22
N MET A 361 -35.30 13.71 -0.24
CA MET A 361 -35.87 14.90 0.41
C MET A 361 -37.19 14.53 1.12
N GLY A 362 -37.48 15.17 2.24
CA GLY A 362 -38.78 15.18 2.89
C GLY A 362 -39.77 16.09 2.18
N SER A 363 -41.03 15.98 2.56
CA SER A 363 -42.12 16.84 2.03
C SER A 363 -41.96 18.31 2.41
N ASP A 364 -41.15 18.58 3.43
CA ASP A 364 -40.76 19.91 3.94
C ASP A 364 -39.51 20.48 3.24
N ASN A 365 -39.03 19.82 2.18
CA ASN A 365 -37.84 20.21 1.43
C ASN A 365 -36.54 20.18 2.27
N ASN A 366 -36.49 19.30 3.27
CA ASN A 366 -35.29 18.97 4.02
C ASN A 366 -34.75 17.59 3.62
N PRO A 367 -33.42 17.39 3.54
CA PRO A 367 -32.81 16.09 3.28
C PRO A 367 -33.04 15.10 4.44
N TRP A 368 -33.14 13.81 4.11
CA TRP A 368 -33.34 12.77 5.11
C TRP A 368 -32.05 12.38 5.84
N THR A 369 -32.21 12.04 7.11
CA THR A 369 -31.17 11.46 7.96
C THR A 369 -31.64 10.18 8.61
N ILE A 370 -30.69 9.32 8.98
CA ILE A 370 -30.93 8.16 9.83
C ILE A 370 -29.83 8.10 10.91
N THR A 371 -30.22 7.76 12.14
CA THR A 371 -29.32 7.42 13.25
C THR A 371 -29.87 6.23 14.06
N SER A 372 -28.96 5.47 14.68
CA SER A 372 -29.25 4.40 15.63
C SER A 372 -29.01 4.80 17.10
N LEU A 373 -28.84 6.09 17.43
CA LEU A 373 -28.63 6.55 18.81
C LEU A 373 -29.92 6.52 19.64
N TYR A 374 -29.85 5.80 20.77
CA TYR A 374 -30.65 5.95 22.01
C TYR A 374 -32.18 5.89 21.94
N ASP A 375 -32.80 5.99 20.79
CA ASP A 375 -34.24 5.79 20.59
C ASP A 375 -34.47 4.58 19.69
N TYR A 376 -35.19 3.62 20.23
CA TYR A 376 -35.86 2.60 19.43
C TYR A 376 -37.35 2.94 19.42
N PRO A 377 -37.97 3.12 18.25
CA PRO A 377 -37.45 2.81 16.91
C PRO A 377 -36.42 3.80 16.36
N LEU A 378 -35.59 3.33 15.42
CA LEU A 378 -34.64 4.09 14.59
C LEU A 378 -35.17 5.50 14.28
N LYS A 379 -34.36 6.53 14.55
CA LYS A 379 -34.75 7.90 14.20
C LYS A 379 -34.36 8.16 12.76
N ALA A 380 -35.36 8.07 11.88
CA ALA A 380 -35.28 8.53 10.50
C ALA A 380 -36.15 9.77 10.33
N GLU A 381 -35.56 10.89 9.95
CA GLU A 381 -36.30 12.15 9.81
C GLU A 381 -35.61 13.12 8.83
N PRO A 382 -36.39 13.96 8.13
CA PRO A 382 -35.85 15.10 7.40
C PRO A 382 -35.26 16.13 8.37
N MET A 383 -34.05 16.60 8.10
CA MET A 383 -33.34 17.56 8.94
C MET A 383 -32.91 18.80 8.18
N ASN A 384 -32.69 19.90 8.89
CA ASN A 384 -32.24 21.15 8.29
C ASN A 384 -30.98 20.92 7.46
N LYS A 385 -31.05 21.26 6.16
CA LYS A 385 -29.97 21.09 5.18
C LYS A 385 -28.65 21.81 5.53
N GLU A 386 -28.67 22.81 6.41
CA GLU A 386 -27.48 23.54 6.86
C GLU A 386 -26.76 22.85 8.04
N TYR A 387 -27.29 21.76 8.58
CA TYR A 387 -26.62 21.00 9.63
C TYR A 387 -25.48 20.15 9.07
N LEU A 388 -24.43 19.97 9.87
CA LEU A 388 -23.27 19.18 9.50
C LEU A 388 -23.47 17.74 10.01
N PHE A 389 -23.86 16.84 9.10
CA PHE A 389 -24.02 15.42 9.42
C PHE A 389 -23.12 14.54 8.60
N ASN A 390 -23.02 13.30 9.04
CA ASN A 390 -22.05 12.36 8.50
C ASN A 390 -22.34 11.97 7.06
N VAL A 391 -21.24 11.70 6.37
CA VAL A 391 -21.26 11.27 4.99
C VAL A 391 -20.65 9.89 4.88
N ARG A 392 -21.39 9.01 4.20
CA ARG A 392 -20.89 7.72 3.73
C ARG A 392 -20.87 7.73 2.20
N PRO A 393 -19.72 8.06 1.56
CA PRO A 393 -19.63 8.07 0.12
C PRO A 393 -20.01 6.72 -0.47
N ALA A 394 -20.87 6.74 -1.46
CA ALA A 394 -21.28 5.58 -2.21
C ALA A 394 -20.79 5.67 -3.66
N VAL A 395 -20.32 4.56 -4.21
CA VAL A 395 -19.87 4.45 -5.60
C VAL A 395 -20.47 3.23 -6.27
N THR A 396 -20.65 3.31 -7.59
CA THR A 396 -21.07 2.18 -8.41
C THR A 396 -19.88 1.61 -9.16
N LEU A 397 -19.55 0.34 -8.90
CA LEU A 397 -18.46 -0.37 -9.56
C LEU A 397 -18.91 -1.00 -10.88
N LYS A 398 -17.98 -1.07 -11.85
CA LYS A 398 -18.18 -1.71 -13.16
C LYS A 398 -18.70 -3.15 -13.02
N LYS A 399 -19.54 -3.57 -13.98
CA LYS A 399 -20.15 -4.92 -14.00
C LYS A 399 -19.16 -6.09 -14.12
N ASN A 400 -17.93 -5.81 -14.57
CA ASN A 400 -16.88 -6.80 -14.78
C ASN A 400 -15.75 -6.68 -13.73
N THR A 401 -15.98 -5.95 -12.65
CA THR A 401 -15.04 -5.86 -11.53
C THR A 401 -14.77 -7.25 -10.96
N LYS A 402 -13.50 -7.62 -10.91
CA LYS A 402 -13.01 -8.92 -10.43
C LYS A 402 -12.57 -8.84 -8.98
N ILE A 403 -12.80 -9.92 -8.25
CA ILE A 403 -12.22 -10.17 -6.94
C ILE A 403 -10.91 -10.90 -7.16
N LEU A 404 -9.83 -10.35 -6.60
CA LEU A 404 -8.47 -10.89 -6.68
C LEU A 404 -8.14 -11.77 -5.47
N SER A 405 -8.70 -11.44 -4.31
CA SER A 405 -8.58 -12.19 -3.06
C SER A 405 -9.63 -11.75 -2.05
N GLY A 406 -9.67 -12.43 -0.89
CA GLY A 406 -10.56 -12.11 0.22
C GLY A 406 -11.86 -12.91 0.21
N ASP A 407 -12.47 -13.05 1.37
CA ASP A 407 -13.75 -13.76 1.57
C ASP A 407 -14.93 -12.81 1.82
N GLY A 408 -14.65 -11.51 1.91
CA GLY A 408 -15.65 -10.47 2.13
C GLY A 408 -15.94 -10.18 3.60
N SER A 409 -15.31 -10.86 4.54
CA SER A 409 -15.39 -10.52 5.97
C SER A 409 -14.63 -9.22 6.27
N GLU A 410 -14.89 -8.60 7.41
CA GLU A 410 -14.19 -7.37 7.85
C GLU A 410 -12.66 -7.55 7.93
N ASN A 411 -12.21 -8.71 8.42
CA ASN A 411 -10.79 -9.03 8.58
C ASN A 411 -10.12 -9.47 7.27
N ASN A 412 -10.91 -9.92 6.29
CA ASN A 412 -10.43 -10.40 5.01
C ASN A 412 -11.36 -9.93 3.86
N PRO A 413 -11.47 -8.60 3.66
CA PRO A 413 -12.42 -8.03 2.72
C PRO A 413 -12.04 -8.40 1.28
N TYR A 414 -13.00 -8.33 0.37
CA TYR A 414 -12.71 -8.54 -1.04
C TYR A 414 -11.73 -7.47 -1.55
N ILE A 415 -10.65 -7.93 -2.18
CA ILE A 415 -9.63 -7.09 -2.81
C ILE A 415 -9.91 -7.01 -4.31
N LEU A 416 -10.08 -5.79 -4.81
CA LEU A 416 -10.45 -5.54 -6.22
C LEU A 416 -9.30 -5.02 -7.08
N VAL A 417 -8.24 -4.53 -6.43
CA VAL A 417 -7.05 -4.01 -7.09
C VAL A 417 -5.83 -4.49 -6.33
N GLU A 418 -4.81 -4.94 -7.05
CA GLU A 418 -3.53 -5.30 -6.44
C GLU A 418 -2.95 -4.08 -5.72
N ASN A 419 -2.66 -4.25 -4.43
CA ASN A 419 -1.97 -3.23 -3.67
C ASN A 419 -0.65 -3.78 -3.13
N ASN A 420 0.44 -3.20 -3.61
CA ASN A 420 1.76 -3.54 -3.12
C ASN A 420 2.07 -2.62 -1.94
N SER A 421 2.35 -3.23 -0.79
CA SER A 421 2.90 -2.50 0.35
C SER A 421 4.22 -1.84 -0.04
N ALA A 422 4.46 -0.65 0.49
CA ALA A 422 5.74 0.00 0.28
C ALA A 422 6.86 -0.79 0.96
N LYS A 423 8.02 -0.85 0.29
CA LYS A 423 9.23 -1.39 0.88
C LYS A 423 9.88 -0.35 1.80
N ARG A 424 10.74 -0.80 2.72
CA ARG A 424 11.62 0.09 3.49
C ARG A 424 12.37 1.05 2.55
N ASN A 425 12.57 2.28 2.99
CA ASN A 425 13.17 3.41 2.25
C ASN A 425 12.32 3.91 1.08
N THR A 426 11.00 3.66 1.09
CA THR A 426 10.05 4.33 0.19
C THR A 426 9.63 5.68 0.80
N LEU A 427 9.52 6.73 -0.02
CA LEU A 427 9.03 8.03 0.42
C LEU A 427 7.54 7.97 0.79
N VAL A 428 7.17 8.59 1.90
CA VAL A 428 5.78 8.60 2.38
C VAL A 428 4.85 9.34 1.41
N ASN A 429 5.31 10.39 0.75
CA ASN A 429 4.49 11.15 -0.21
C ASN A 429 4.13 10.40 -1.51
N THR A 430 4.66 9.20 -1.71
CA THR A 430 4.27 8.28 -2.79
C THR A 430 3.18 7.29 -2.37
N ARG A 431 2.69 7.42 -1.13
CA ARG A 431 1.68 6.54 -0.53
C ARG A 431 0.28 7.08 -0.76
N GLN A 432 -0.69 6.20 -0.54
CA GLN A 432 -2.07 6.42 -0.93
C GLN A 432 -2.92 6.89 0.26
N VAL A 433 -3.93 7.70 -0.03
CA VAL A 433 -4.95 8.09 0.95
C VAL A 433 -5.59 6.84 1.56
N GLY A 434 -5.84 6.90 2.87
CA GLY A 434 -6.42 5.80 3.66
C GLY A 434 -5.40 4.86 4.31
N GLU A 435 -4.14 4.82 3.82
CA GLU A 435 -3.07 4.06 4.48
C GLU A 435 -2.72 4.65 5.85
N TYR A 436 -2.18 3.80 6.73
CA TYR A 436 -1.88 4.12 8.12
C TYR A 436 -0.40 4.33 8.35
N ILE A 437 -0.09 5.30 9.20
CA ILE A 437 1.27 5.63 9.66
C ILE A 437 1.30 5.59 11.18
N ARG A 438 2.34 5.00 11.77
CA ARG A 438 2.65 5.10 13.18
C ARG A 438 3.85 6.01 13.39
N TYR A 439 3.69 7.04 14.21
CA TYR A 439 4.73 7.99 14.54
C TYR A 439 4.54 8.55 15.94
N SER A 440 5.63 8.64 16.72
CA SER A 440 5.60 9.18 18.08
C SER A 440 4.58 8.48 19.00
N GLY A 441 4.34 7.18 18.78
CA GLY A 441 3.39 6.38 19.55
C GLY A 441 1.91 6.51 19.14
N TYR A 442 1.59 7.34 18.13
CA TYR A 442 0.23 7.54 17.63
C TYR A 442 0.06 6.95 16.24
N THR A 443 -1.17 6.56 15.93
CA THR A 443 -1.58 6.14 14.59
C THR A 443 -2.25 7.30 13.87
N PHE A 444 -1.84 7.50 12.62
CA PHE A 444 -2.36 8.48 11.68
C PHE A 444 -2.88 7.78 10.43
N ARG A 445 -3.76 8.47 9.70
CA ARG A 445 -4.15 8.13 8.33
C ARG A 445 -3.66 9.20 7.38
N ILE A 446 -3.18 8.75 6.22
CA ILE A 446 -2.89 9.64 5.09
C ILE A 446 -4.21 10.18 4.55
N ALA A 447 -4.40 11.49 4.63
CA ALA A 447 -5.61 12.20 4.21
C ALA A 447 -5.45 12.87 2.83
N GLY A 448 -4.21 13.11 2.39
CA GLY A 448 -3.92 13.70 1.08
C GLY A 448 -2.43 13.91 0.86
N ILE A 449 -2.05 14.20 -0.38
CA ILE A 449 -0.72 14.70 -0.75
C ILE A 449 -0.92 16.11 -1.31
N THR A 450 -0.18 17.08 -0.79
CA THR A 450 -0.30 18.48 -1.18
C THR A 450 0.54 18.81 -2.42
N ASP A 451 0.28 19.94 -3.07
CA ASP A 451 1.00 20.39 -4.27
C ASP A 451 2.52 20.57 -4.07
N ASP A 452 2.96 20.82 -2.84
CA ASP A 452 4.37 20.89 -2.44
C ASP A 452 4.94 19.54 -1.97
N ASN A 453 4.27 18.43 -2.30
CA ASN A 453 4.65 17.05 -1.99
C ASN A 453 4.73 16.71 -0.49
N THR A 454 4.14 17.50 0.39
CA THR A 454 3.96 17.11 1.80
C THR A 454 2.81 16.11 1.92
N THR A 455 2.90 15.21 2.89
CA THR A 455 1.83 14.22 3.15
C THR A 455 0.94 14.71 4.28
N GLU A 456 -0.32 15.01 3.98
CA GLU A 456 -1.32 15.35 4.99
C GLU A 456 -1.71 14.09 5.76
N ILE A 457 -1.60 14.16 7.09
CA ILE A 457 -1.95 13.08 8.00
C ILE A 457 -2.90 13.55 9.09
N ILE A 458 -3.90 12.72 9.39
CA ILE A 458 -4.89 12.98 10.45
C ILE A 458 -4.83 11.81 11.44
N MET A 459 -4.64 12.13 12.71
CA MET A 459 -4.55 11.14 13.78
C MET A 459 -5.84 10.32 13.86
N THR A 460 -5.77 9.03 14.14
CA THR A 460 -6.99 8.20 14.14
C THR A 460 -7.83 8.35 15.41
N GLY A 461 -7.21 8.77 16.51
CA GLY A 461 -7.84 9.05 17.81
C GLY A 461 -7.48 10.45 18.33
N VAL A 462 -7.66 10.67 19.63
CA VAL A 462 -7.29 11.92 20.33
C VAL A 462 -5.94 11.81 21.05
N LEU A 463 -5.30 12.96 21.32
CA LEU A 463 -4.06 13.02 22.07
C LEU A 463 -4.25 12.47 23.49
N ASN A 464 -3.22 11.78 23.97
CA ASN A 464 -3.25 11.12 25.26
C ASN A 464 -1.91 11.28 25.99
N ASN A 465 -1.94 11.42 27.30
CA ASN A 465 -0.77 11.46 28.15
C ASN A 465 -0.90 10.39 29.24
N ASN A 466 -0.09 9.34 29.16
CA ASN A 466 -0.05 8.23 30.14
C ASN A 466 -1.40 7.55 30.41
N GLY A 467 -2.23 7.40 29.38
CA GLY A 467 -3.56 6.79 29.47
C GLY A 467 -4.70 7.81 29.63
N GLU A 468 -4.41 9.08 29.93
CA GLU A 468 -5.42 10.13 30.08
C GLU A 468 -5.52 11.02 28.83
N GLU A 469 -6.74 11.25 28.36
CA GLU A 469 -6.97 12.14 27.21
C GLU A 469 -6.58 13.58 27.52
N VAL A 470 -5.88 14.21 26.58
CA VAL A 470 -5.55 15.62 26.69
C VAL A 470 -6.74 16.45 26.25
N GLN A 471 -7.31 17.21 27.20
CA GLN A 471 -8.48 18.04 26.98
C GLN A 471 -8.13 19.52 26.97
N ILE A 472 -8.73 20.27 26.06
CA ILE A 472 -8.58 21.73 25.97
C ILE A 472 -9.95 22.39 25.86
N GLY A 473 -10.01 23.68 26.21
CA GLY A 473 -11.20 24.51 26.07
C GLY A 473 -10.84 25.98 25.94
N TYR A 474 -11.85 26.82 25.68
CA TYR A 474 -11.65 28.26 25.61
C TYR A 474 -11.65 28.85 27.03
N GLU A 475 -10.54 29.44 27.46
CA GLU A 475 -10.40 29.96 28.84
C GLU A 475 -11.09 31.33 29.04
N ASN A 476 -11.29 32.09 27.97
CA ASN A 476 -11.93 33.40 28.00
C ASN A 476 -13.37 33.32 27.48
N SER A 477 -14.34 33.77 28.27
CA SER A 477 -15.74 33.89 27.83
C SER A 477 -15.83 34.79 26.58
N GLY A 478 -16.53 34.31 25.54
CA GLY A 478 -16.65 34.99 24.25
C GLY A 478 -15.52 34.75 23.25
N ALA A 479 -14.57 33.85 23.50
CA ALA A 479 -13.64 33.40 22.46
C ALA A 479 -14.34 32.41 21.50
N LYS A 480 -14.63 32.88 20.28
CA LYS A 480 -15.44 32.14 19.28
C LYS A 480 -14.66 31.57 18.09
N VAL A 481 -13.45 32.08 17.89
CA VAL A 481 -12.66 31.83 16.68
C VAL A 481 -11.34 31.19 17.05
N TYR A 482 -10.99 30.08 16.38
CA TYR A 482 -9.70 29.45 16.49
C TYR A 482 -8.59 30.47 16.16
N ASN A 483 -7.69 30.67 17.12
CA ASN A 483 -6.61 31.64 17.00
C ASN A 483 -5.35 31.15 17.73
N PRO A 484 -4.32 30.71 16.99
CA PRO A 484 -3.08 30.22 17.55
C PRO A 484 -2.20 31.28 18.23
N ASN A 485 -2.44 32.57 17.96
CA ASN A 485 -1.64 33.67 18.49
C ASN A 485 -2.27 34.32 19.74
N LYS A 486 -3.36 33.75 20.28
CA LYS A 486 -4.09 34.31 21.42
C LYS A 486 -4.11 33.32 22.59
N GLU A 487 -3.44 33.67 23.69
CA GLU A 487 -3.45 32.88 24.92
C GLU A 487 -4.88 32.60 25.41
N GLY A 488 -5.09 31.41 25.97
CA GLY A 488 -6.41 30.91 26.39
C GLY A 488 -7.34 30.46 25.23
N ASN A 489 -6.90 30.55 23.97
CA ASN A 489 -7.61 29.98 22.83
C ASN A 489 -7.17 28.53 22.58
N ILE A 490 -8.09 27.68 22.11
CA ILE A 490 -7.75 26.28 21.78
C ILE A 490 -6.63 26.19 20.74
N GLY A 491 -6.57 27.10 19.76
CA GLY A 491 -5.50 27.10 18.77
C GLY A 491 -4.13 27.40 19.37
N TYR A 492 -4.07 28.27 20.37
CA TYR A 492 -2.83 28.56 21.08
C TYR A 492 -2.37 27.34 21.89
N GLN A 493 -3.31 26.64 22.54
CA GLN A 493 -3.03 25.43 23.30
C GLN A 493 -2.54 24.29 22.38
N VAL A 494 -3.16 24.10 21.20
CA VAL A 494 -2.71 23.11 20.20
C VAL A 494 -1.24 23.31 19.83
N ILE A 495 -0.80 24.55 19.60
CA ILE A 495 0.56 24.79 19.14
C ILE A 495 1.57 24.78 20.27
N ASN A 496 1.26 25.43 21.39
CA ASN A 496 2.24 25.69 22.45
C ASN A 496 2.25 24.63 23.56
N ASN A 497 1.12 23.92 23.74
CA ASN A 497 0.98 22.94 24.81
C ASN A 497 0.99 21.51 24.24
N MET A 498 0.28 21.25 23.13
CA MET A 498 0.09 19.88 22.66
C MET A 498 1.32 19.27 21.98
N THR A 499 2.19 20.11 21.41
CA THR A 499 3.49 19.70 20.81
C THR A 499 4.46 19.09 21.83
N ARG A 500 4.11 19.08 23.12
CA ARG A 500 4.86 18.38 24.18
C ARG A 500 4.52 16.89 24.27
N TYR A 501 3.38 16.47 23.72
CA TYR A 501 2.90 15.08 23.78
C TYR A 501 3.20 14.29 22.51
N ILE A 502 3.71 14.95 21.47
CA ILE A 502 3.99 14.35 20.16
C ILE A 502 5.27 14.94 19.57
N SER A 503 6.15 14.11 19.04
CA SER A 503 7.32 14.58 18.29
C SER A 503 6.88 15.31 17.03
N THR A 504 7.57 16.39 16.69
CA THR A 504 7.24 17.23 15.52
C THR A 504 8.37 17.32 14.51
N ASP A 505 9.44 16.52 14.70
CA ASP A 505 10.67 16.61 13.91
C ASP A 505 10.45 16.33 12.42
N LEU A 506 9.49 15.47 12.10
CA LEU A 506 9.12 15.10 10.73
C LEU A 506 8.03 15.99 10.12
N PHE A 507 7.46 16.92 10.90
CA PHE A 507 6.38 17.77 10.43
C PHE A 507 6.92 19.01 9.71
N ALA A 508 6.31 19.30 8.57
CA ALA A 508 6.52 20.52 7.81
C ALA A 508 5.74 21.68 8.46
N LYS A 509 6.35 22.86 8.48
CA LYS A 509 5.66 24.08 8.83
C LYS A 509 4.86 24.56 7.61
N THR A 510 3.54 24.57 7.72
CA THR A 510 2.65 24.85 6.58
C THR A 510 1.67 25.98 6.88
N LYS A 511 1.08 26.49 5.81
CA LYS A 511 0.06 27.53 5.82
C LYS A 511 -1.30 26.90 6.16
N ILE A 512 -1.76 27.10 7.39
CA ILE A 512 -3.06 26.60 7.88
C ILE A 512 -4.13 27.67 7.67
N GLU A 513 -5.22 27.30 7.00
CA GLU A 513 -6.37 28.15 6.76
C GLU A 513 -7.46 27.87 7.81
N VAL A 514 -7.97 28.94 8.42
CA VAL A 514 -9.02 28.92 9.43
C VAL A 514 -10.22 29.67 8.86
N PRO A 515 -11.27 28.96 8.42
CA PRO A 515 -12.49 29.60 7.95
C PRO A 515 -13.30 30.16 9.12
N ILE A 516 -13.82 31.37 8.94
CA ILE A 516 -14.56 32.13 9.97
C ILE A 516 -15.90 32.55 9.40
N TYR A 517 -16.93 31.78 9.73
CA TYR A 517 -18.30 32.00 9.29
C TYR A 517 -18.98 33.09 10.13
N ASN A 518 -19.94 33.80 9.54
CA ASN A 518 -20.74 34.76 10.30
C ASN A 518 -21.81 34.05 11.16
N ASN A 519 -22.38 32.97 10.65
CA ASN A 519 -23.43 32.16 11.30
C ASN A 519 -23.02 30.67 11.31
N ARG A 520 -23.79 29.77 10.69
CA ARG A 520 -23.46 28.34 10.64
C ARG A 520 -22.29 28.05 9.71
N VAL A 521 -21.50 27.04 10.08
CA VAL A 521 -20.43 26.47 9.25
C VAL A 521 -21.08 25.63 8.15
N THR A 522 -20.76 25.91 6.90
CA THR A 522 -21.27 25.20 5.71
C THR A 522 -20.19 25.17 4.64
N TYR A 523 -20.09 24.08 3.88
CA TYR A 523 -18.98 23.77 2.98
C TYR A 523 -18.78 24.83 1.88
N LYS A 524 -19.89 25.33 1.32
CA LYS A 524 -19.88 26.42 0.32
C LYS A 524 -20.28 27.78 0.89
N GLY A 525 -20.41 27.87 2.21
CA GLY A 525 -20.82 29.10 2.88
C GLY A 525 -19.81 30.21 2.69
N LYS A 526 -20.28 31.46 2.65
CA LYS A 526 -19.37 32.60 2.67
C LYS A 526 -18.73 32.73 4.05
N HIS A 527 -17.41 32.78 4.08
CA HIS A 527 -16.63 33.00 5.29
C HIS A 527 -15.44 33.91 5.00
N ASP A 528 -14.95 34.57 6.06
CA ASP A 528 -13.61 35.13 6.02
C ASP A 528 -12.60 34.00 6.25
N THR A 529 -11.37 34.15 5.76
CA THR A 529 -10.30 33.19 6.04
C THR A 529 -9.14 33.90 6.72
N LYS A 530 -8.70 33.35 7.85
CA LYS A 530 -7.41 33.71 8.45
C LYS A 530 -6.40 32.62 8.20
N THR A 531 -5.14 33.00 8.12
CA THR A 531 -4.05 32.10 7.84
C THR A 531 -2.99 32.18 8.92
N TYR A 532 -2.46 31.02 9.31
CA TYR A 532 -1.38 30.91 10.27
C TYR A 532 -0.33 29.90 9.79
N ASN A 533 0.96 30.19 10.00
CA ASN A 533 2.04 29.29 9.60
C ASN A 533 2.47 28.43 10.80
N ASN A 534 1.99 27.19 10.85
CA ASN A 534 2.09 26.31 12.02
C ASN A 534 2.65 24.93 11.65
N ILE A 535 3.22 24.22 12.62
CA ILE A 535 3.76 22.87 12.43
C ILE A 535 2.67 21.78 12.63
N VAL A 536 1.67 22.08 13.46
CA VAL A 536 0.52 21.20 13.73
C VAL A 536 -0.77 22.01 13.73
N THR A 537 -1.90 21.33 13.51
CA THR A 537 -3.26 21.88 13.62
C THR A 537 -4.25 20.78 14.05
N ILE A 538 -5.55 21.10 14.03
CA ILE A 538 -6.67 20.15 14.17
C ILE A 538 -7.46 20.10 12.85
N PRO A 539 -8.19 19.01 12.55
CA PRO A 539 -8.92 18.86 11.31
C PRO A 539 -10.12 19.81 11.20
N SER A 540 -10.52 20.08 9.96
CA SER A 540 -11.84 20.64 9.63
C SER A 540 -12.88 19.53 9.62
N THR A 541 -14.14 19.89 9.87
CA THR A 541 -15.30 19.02 9.67
C THR A 541 -15.38 18.44 8.25
N PHE A 542 -14.80 19.14 7.27
CA PHE A 542 -14.82 18.74 5.87
C PHE A 542 -13.61 17.88 5.47
N ASP A 543 -12.61 17.71 6.34
CA ASP A 543 -11.48 16.84 6.04
C ASP A 543 -11.94 15.37 6.05
N ILE A 544 -11.40 14.54 5.16
CA ILE A 544 -11.60 13.08 5.23
C ILE A 544 -11.00 12.54 6.55
N PHE A 545 -11.65 11.55 7.17
CA PHE A 545 -11.31 10.98 8.48
C PHE A 545 -11.51 11.91 9.68
N SER A 546 -12.22 13.03 9.51
CA SER A 546 -12.54 13.98 10.59
C SER A 546 -13.74 13.55 11.45
N SER A 547 -14.63 12.67 10.97
CA SER A 547 -15.89 12.35 11.65
C SER A 547 -15.95 10.99 12.34
N LYS A 548 -14.80 10.33 12.54
CA LYS A 548 -14.78 9.06 13.28
C LYS A 548 -15.16 9.30 14.74
N GLY A 549 -16.22 8.64 15.21
CA GLY A 549 -16.55 8.59 16.63
C GLY A 549 -15.46 7.83 17.38
N ASP A 550 -14.78 8.52 18.28
CA ASP A 550 -13.87 7.88 19.23
C ASP A 550 -14.64 7.66 20.52
N ASN A 551 -14.47 6.50 21.17
CA ASN A 551 -14.99 6.24 22.52
C ASN A 551 -14.19 7.07 23.54
N THR A 552 -14.25 8.39 23.41
CA THR A 552 -13.53 9.33 24.26
C THR A 552 -14.23 9.49 25.59
N SER A 553 -13.46 9.49 26.66
CA SER A 553 -13.88 9.92 27.99
C SER A 553 -14.20 11.42 28.06
N SER A 554 -13.67 12.23 27.12
CA SER A 554 -13.80 13.69 27.06
C SER A 554 -15.07 14.22 26.39
N GLY A 555 -15.99 13.35 25.96
CA GLY A 555 -17.24 13.77 25.33
C GLY A 555 -17.08 14.34 23.91
N GLY A 556 -15.93 14.16 23.23
CA GLY A 556 -15.75 14.55 21.84
C GLY A 556 -14.34 15.05 21.48
N TYR A 557 -14.22 15.79 20.36
CA TYR A 557 -13.03 16.58 20.03
C TYR A 557 -13.32 17.84 19.23
N TRP A 558 -12.41 18.81 19.32
CA TRP A 558 -12.51 20.09 18.61
C TRP A 558 -12.17 19.98 17.12
N LEU A 559 -12.86 20.80 16.31
CA LEU A 559 -12.58 21.00 14.88
C LEU A 559 -12.24 22.47 14.61
N ILE A 560 -11.49 22.75 13.54
CA ILE A 560 -10.89 24.07 13.29
C ILE A 560 -11.91 25.14 12.85
N ASP A 561 -13.03 24.71 12.24
CA ASP A 561 -14.00 25.61 11.62
C ASP A 561 -14.63 26.54 12.65
N SER A 562 -14.54 27.85 12.41
CA SER A 562 -14.90 28.86 13.39
C SER A 562 -16.15 29.65 12.99
N SER A 563 -16.92 30.12 13.97
CA SER A 563 -18.06 31.01 13.75
C SER A 563 -17.99 32.24 14.63
N LYS A 564 -18.56 33.36 14.16
CA LYS A 564 -18.77 34.58 14.97
C LYS A 564 -20.08 34.53 15.76
N ALA A 565 -20.99 33.60 15.44
CA ALA A 565 -22.24 33.43 16.17
C ALA A 565 -21.99 32.93 17.60
N ASP A 566 -22.80 33.39 18.55
CA ASP A 566 -22.73 32.94 19.94
C ASP A 566 -23.04 31.43 20.02
N ASN A 567 -22.22 30.72 20.80
CA ASN A 567 -22.32 29.27 21.06
C ASN A 567 -22.25 28.36 19.81
N VAL A 568 -21.82 28.86 18.65
CA VAL A 568 -21.58 28.03 17.47
C VAL A 568 -20.08 27.69 17.42
N LYS A 569 -19.72 26.54 17.99
CA LYS A 569 -18.35 26.00 17.92
C LYS A 569 -18.40 24.63 17.25
N THR A 570 -17.44 24.34 16.39
CA THR A 570 -17.41 23.07 15.67
C THR A 570 -16.74 22.01 16.54
N PHE A 571 -17.53 21.00 16.89
CA PHE A 571 -17.21 20.00 17.88
C PHE A 571 -17.81 18.66 17.45
N MET A 572 -17.01 17.60 17.48
CA MET A 572 -17.46 16.24 17.17
C MET A 572 -17.85 15.51 18.46
N PHE A 573 -19.08 15.03 18.57
CA PHE A 573 -19.48 14.16 19.68
C PHE A 573 -18.88 12.74 19.56
N PRO A 574 -18.81 11.97 20.67
CA PRO A 574 -18.25 10.62 20.66
C PRO A 574 -19.04 9.67 19.75
N ALA A 575 -20.34 9.94 19.58
CA ALA A 575 -21.20 9.23 18.65
C ALA A 575 -20.92 9.55 17.16
N GLY A 576 -19.90 10.37 16.88
CA GLY A 576 -19.48 10.74 15.54
C GLY A 576 -20.44 11.70 14.85
N THR A 577 -21.12 12.59 15.55
CA THR A 577 -22.00 13.62 14.94
C THR A 577 -21.61 14.99 15.49
N ILE A 578 -21.73 16.04 14.68
CA ILE A 578 -21.47 17.40 15.13
C ILE A 578 -22.67 17.97 15.90
N ASP A 579 -22.39 18.70 16.97
CA ASP A 579 -23.41 19.46 17.67
C ASP A 579 -23.98 20.57 16.78
N TYR A 580 -25.28 20.54 16.54
CA TYR A 580 -25.99 21.61 15.83
C TYR A 580 -26.67 22.60 16.80
N ASP A 581 -26.62 22.32 18.10
CA ASP A 581 -27.03 23.17 19.21
C ASP A 581 -25.85 24.00 19.77
N SER A 582 -26.11 24.74 20.85
CA SER A 582 -25.16 25.69 21.45
C SER A 582 -24.09 24.99 22.28
N VAL A 583 -22.84 24.95 21.80
CA VAL A 583 -21.70 24.49 22.59
C VAL A 583 -21.31 25.58 23.58
N LEU A 584 -21.40 25.26 24.88
CA LEU A 584 -21.10 26.17 25.97
C LEU A 584 -19.64 26.65 25.92
N ASP A 585 -19.42 27.90 26.34
CA ASP A 585 -18.06 28.46 26.40
C ASP A 585 -17.11 27.70 27.32
N SER A 586 -17.65 27.04 28.35
CA SER A 586 -16.92 26.22 29.31
C SER A 586 -16.63 24.79 28.84
N ALA A 587 -17.04 24.41 27.63
CA ALA A 587 -16.79 23.07 27.12
C ALA A 587 -15.27 22.79 27.02
N ILE A 588 -14.88 21.60 27.44
CA ILE A 588 -13.53 21.03 27.25
C ILE A 588 -13.67 19.74 26.45
N SER A 589 -12.67 19.43 25.63
CA SER A 589 -12.73 18.30 24.71
C SER A 589 -11.37 17.82 24.27
N GLY A 590 -11.32 16.61 23.72
CA GLY A 590 -10.13 16.02 23.15
C GLY A 590 -9.58 16.78 21.94
N VAL A 591 -8.35 16.42 21.56
CA VAL A 591 -7.62 17.03 20.44
C VAL A 591 -7.19 15.95 19.46
N LYS A 592 -7.71 16.02 18.24
CA LYS A 592 -7.27 15.20 17.10
C LYS A 592 -6.27 16.00 16.27
N ILE A 593 -5.03 15.52 16.15
CA ILE A 593 -3.99 16.26 15.43
C ILE A 593 -4.08 16.01 13.93
N LYS A 594 -4.00 17.10 13.17
CA LYS A 594 -3.71 17.13 11.74
C LYS A 594 -2.33 17.75 11.53
N ALA A 595 -1.49 17.11 10.74
CA ALA A 595 -0.12 17.54 10.45
C ALA A 595 0.26 17.20 9.01
N TYR A 596 1.41 17.70 8.58
CA TYR A 596 1.94 17.50 7.24
C TYR A 596 3.36 16.97 7.36
N LEU A 597 3.63 15.77 6.86
CA LEU A 597 4.98 15.20 6.85
C LEU A 597 5.78 15.86 5.71
N LYS A 598 7.06 16.15 5.98
CA LYS A 598 7.99 16.66 4.97
C LYS A 598 8.11 15.69 3.78
N ASP A 599 8.53 16.22 2.63
CA ASP A 599 8.64 15.48 1.38
C ASP A 599 9.80 14.48 1.35
N ASP A 600 10.69 14.54 2.34
CA ASP A 600 11.87 13.68 2.53
C ASP A 600 11.69 12.60 3.61
N VAL A 601 10.46 12.35 4.07
CA VAL A 601 10.18 11.32 5.07
C VAL A 601 10.09 9.94 4.41
N PHE A 602 10.83 8.97 4.97
CA PHE A 602 10.91 7.60 4.48
C PHE A 602 10.24 6.60 5.43
N ILE A 603 9.69 5.54 4.85
CA ILE A 603 9.14 4.38 5.57
C ILE A 603 10.29 3.51 6.07
N THR A 604 10.31 3.24 7.37
CA THR A 604 11.29 2.36 8.03
C THR A 604 10.78 0.91 8.15
N GLY A 605 9.47 0.70 8.17
CA GLY A 605 8.82 -0.62 8.30
C GLY A 605 7.29 -0.55 8.18
N GLY A 606 6.64 -1.69 8.41
CA GLY A 606 5.19 -1.85 8.30
C GLY A 606 4.68 -1.99 6.86
N ASN A 607 3.38 -2.24 6.69
CA ASN A 607 2.73 -2.44 5.40
C ASN A 607 1.63 -1.44 5.07
N GLY A 608 1.36 -0.49 5.97
CA GLY A 608 0.39 0.59 5.79
C GLY A 608 -1.05 0.21 6.13
N SER A 609 -1.30 -1.02 6.61
CA SER A 609 -2.60 -1.43 7.12
C SER A 609 -2.84 -0.93 8.55
N ILE A 610 -4.08 -1.03 9.04
CA ILE A 610 -4.40 -0.65 10.42
C ILE A 610 -3.69 -1.54 11.46
N THR A 611 -3.47 -2.81 11.15
CA THR A 611 -2.82 -3.79 12.05
C THR A 611 -1.30 -3.74 11.95
N ASP A 612 -0.75 -3.22 10.85
CA ASP A 612 0.68 -3.01 10.66
C ASP A 612 0.96 -1.68 9.92
N PRO A 613 0.73 -0.52 10.59
CA PRO A 613 0.94 0.80 10.00
C PRO A 613 2.40 1.03 9.59
N TYR A 614 2.64 1.88 8.60
CA TYR A 614 4.00 2.28 8.25
C TYR A 614 4.68 2.98 9.44
N THR A 615 5.88 2.55 9.81
CA THR A 615 6.73 3.28 10.75
C THR A 615 7.63 4.25 9.97
N ILE A 616 7.86 5.43 10.54
CA ILE A 616 8.64 6.50 9.89
C ILE A 616 9.70 7.13 10.82
N ASP A 617 9.81 6.60 12.04
CA ASP A 617 10.91 6.80 12.96
C ASP A 617 11.85 5.58 12.96
N ASP A 618 13.11 5.79 13.36
CA ASP A 618 14.16 4.77 13.45
C ASP A 618 14.09 3.94 14.73
#